data_AF-U1GK96-F1
#
_entry.id   AF-U1GK96-F1
#
_cell.length_a   1.000
_cell.length_b   1.000
_cell.length_c   1.000
_cell.angle_alpha   90.00
_cell.angle_beta   90.00
_cell.angle_gamma   90.00
#
_symmetry.space_group_name_H-M   'P 1'
#
loop_
_entity.id
_entity.type
_entity.pdbx_description
1 polymer ?
#
loop_
_entity_poly.entity_id
_entity_poly.type
_entity_poly.pdbx_seq_one_letter_code
_entity_poly.pdbx_strand_id
1 'polypeptide(L)'
;MNNASFSFRLSDHLKKEAFSVIEQYGFTPSQVFNLFLTEIANTKSIPLDLSYLKPNAVTLRAMADVEKGDVEIIESSFDINNVMKEILKKSNQE
;
A
#
# COMPACT_ATOMS: atom_id res chain seq x y z
N MET A 1 6.43 -4.41 30.21
CA MET A 1 6.02 -4.80 28.84
C MET A 1 4.63 -4.24 28.63
N ASN A 2 4.46 -3.32 27.67
CA ASN A 2 3.15 -2.78 27.34
C ASN A 2 2.51 -3.69 26.31
N ASN A 3 1.49 -4.44 26.73
CA ASN A 3 0.71 -5.29 25.83
C ASN A 3 -0.52 -4.50 25.38
N ALA A 4 -0.83 -4.55 24.09
CA ALA A 4 -2.05 -3.97 23.53
C ALA A 4 -2.91 -5.08 22.94
N SER A 5 -4.23 -4.95 23.10
CA SER A 5 -5.21 -5.89 22.55
C SER A 5 -5.87 -5.29 21.32
N PHE A 6 -6.04 -6.10 20.28
CA PHE A 6 -6.72 -5.71 19.04
C PHE A 6 -7.84 -6.70 18.74
N SER A 7 -9.01 -6.18 18.39
CA SER A 7 -10.15 -6.98 17.93
C SER A 7 -10.72 -6.38 16.66
N PHE A 8 -11.14 -7.23 15.73
CA PHE A 8 -11.73 -6.83 14.47
C PHE A 8 -12.89 -7.75 14.11
N ARG A 9 -13.83 -7.23 13.32
CA ARG A 9 -14.95 -8.03 12.80
C ARG A 9 -14.53 -8.70 11.50
N LEU A 10 -14.99 -9.93 11.33
CA LEU A 10 -14.80 -10.74 10.13
C LEU A 10 -16.08 -11.53 9.87
N SER A 11 -16.36 -11.82 8.61
CA SER A 11 -17.46 -12.73 8.25
C SER A 11 -17.16 -14.15 8.74
N ASP A 12 -18.18 -14.91 9.12
CA ASP A 12 -18.02 -16.28 9.59
C ASP A 12 -17.34 -17.20 8.56
N HIS A 13 -17.67 -17.03 7.28
CA HIS A 13 -17.03 -17.77 6.19
C HIS A 13 -15.52 -17.53 6.15
N LEU A 14 -15.09 -16.26 6.11
CA LEU A 14 -13.68 -15.90 6.11
C LEU A 14 -12.94 -16.43 7.35
N LYS A 15 -13.57 -16.36 8.53
CA LYS A 15 -13.00 -16.88 9.77
C LYS A 15 -12.68 -18.38 9.64
N LYS A 16 -13.66 -19.15 9.19
CA LYS A 16 -13.54 -20.61 9.09
C LYS A 16 -12.44 -21.02 8.13
N GLU A 17 -12.45 -20.45 6.92
CA GLU A 17 -11.47 -20.78 5.88
C GLU A 17 -10.05 -20.35 6.27
N ALA A 18 -9.87 -19.08 6.67
CA ALA A 18 -8.54 -18.57 6.98
C ALA A 18 -7.93 -19.26 8.21
N PHE A 19 -8.72 -19.51 9.26
CA PHE A 19 -8.19 -20.11 10.48
C PHE A 19 -7.86 -21.58 10.29
N SER A 20 -8.65 -22.31 9.48
CA SER A 20 -8.32 -23.70 9.14
C SER A 20 -6.97 -23.80 8.41
N VAL A 21 -6.69 -22.89 7.48
CA VAL A 21 -5.40 -22.85 6.80
C VAL A 21 -4.27 -22.54 7.79
N ILE A 22 -4.43 -21.53 8.64
CA ILE A 22 -3.44 -21.16 9.66
C ILE A 22 -3.10 -22.35 10.57
N GLU A 23 -4.11 -23.10 11.00
CA GLU A 23 -3.95 -24.29 11.85
C GLU A 23 -3.26 -25.44 11.11
N GLN A 24 -3.50 -25.61 9.81
CA GLN A 24 -2.79 -26.61 8.98
C GLN A 24 -1.28 -26.33 8.90
N TYR A 25 -0.86 -25.07 8.97
CA TYR A 25 0.54 -24.69 9.08
C TYR A 25 1.10 -24.79 10.51
N GLY A 26 0.30 -25.22 11.49
CA GLY A 26 0.72 -25.40 12.88
C GLY A 26 0.82 -24.08 13.67
N PHE A 27 0.22 -23.00 13.17
CA PHE A 27 0.18 -21.72 13.87
C PHE A 27 -1.18 -21.44 14.49
N THR A 28 -1.19 -20.57 15.50
CA THR A 28 -2.40 -19.92 15.98
C THR A 28 -2.65 -18.63 15.19
N PRO A 29 -3.91 -18.19 15.04
CA PRO A 29 -4.22 -16.90 14.41
C PRO A 29 -3.44 -15.73 15.03
N SER A 30 -3.32 -15.69 16.36
CA SER A 30 -2.57 -14.65 17.07
C SER A 30 -1.08 -14.62 16.67
N GLN A 31 -0.45 -15.78 16.47
CA GLN A 31 0.94 -15.84 15.99
C GLN A 31 1.04 -15.26 14.58
N VAL A 32 0.15 -15.66 13.67
CA VAL A 32 0.16 -15.15 12.29
C VAL A 32 -0.08 -13.65 12.22
N PHE A 33 -1.03 -13.11 13.00
CA PHE A 33 -1.25 -11.66 13.05
C PHE A 33 -0.06 -10.90 13.63
N ASN A 34 0.60 -11.44 14.66
CA ASN A 34 1.82 -10.83 15.19
C ASN A 34 2.96 -10.84 14.17
N LEU A 35 3.14 -11.94 13.43
CA LEU A 35 4.12 -12.03 12.35
C LEU A 35 3.81 -11.02 11.24
N PHE A 36 2.55 -10.95 10.82
CA PHE A 36 2.09 -10.00 9.81
C PHE A 36 2.35 -8.54 10.20
N LEU A 37 1.99 -8.15 11.43
CA LEU A 37 2.23 -6.79 11.93
C LEU A 37 3.73 -6.50 12.13
N THR A 38 4.50 -7.52 12.53
CA THR A 38 5.96 -7.42 12.67
C THR A 38 6.61 -7.18 11.30
N GLU A 39 6.17 -7.90 10.27
CA GLU A 39 6.66 -7.71 8.91
C GLU A 39 6.37 -6.29 8.42
N ILE A 40 5.14 -5.79 8.58
CA ILE A 40 4.78 -4.41 8.23
C ILE A 40 5.66 -3.40 8.98
N ALA A 41 5.88 -3.62 10.28
CA ALA A 41 6.71 -2.73 11.08
C ALA A 41 8.18 -2.71 10.61
N ASN A 42 8.69 -3.83 10.13
CA ASN A 42 10.08 -3.98 9.67
C ASN A 42 10.27 -3.45 8.24
N THR A 43 9.40 -3.82 7.31
CA THR A 43 9.53 -3.49 5.88
C THR A 43 8.93 -2.13 5.51
N LYS A 44 8.10 -1.55 6.39
CA LYS A 44 7.28 -0.36 6.11
C LYS A 44 6.37 -0.53 4.89
N SER A 45 6.02 -1.76 4.55
CA SER A 45 5.13 -2.09 3.44
C SER A 45 4.11 -3.17 3.86
N ILE A 46 3.02 -3.31 3.10
CA ILE A 46 2.02 -4.35 3.33
C ILE A 46 2.48 -5.62 2.58
N PRO A 47 2.78 -6.74 3.27
CA PRO A 47 3.32 -7.95 2.64
C PRO A 47 2.19 -8.82 2.05
N LEU A 48 1.35 -8.22 1.22
CA LEU A 48 0.29 -8.91 0.48
C LEU A 48 0.47 -8.62 -1.00
N ASP A 49 0.27 -9.64 -1.82
CA ASP A 49 0.09 -9.41 -3.25
C ASP A 49 -1.31 -8.82 -3.47
N LEU A 50 -1.36 -7.54 -3.80
CA LEU A 50 -2.59 -6.81 -4.10
C LEU A 50 -2.77 -6.59 -5.61
N SER A 51 -2.06 -7.33 -6.46
CA SER A 51 -2.13 -7.20 -7.92
C SER A 51 -3.52 -7.45 -8.50
N TYR A 52 -4.38 -8.19 -7.78
CA TYR A 52 -5.78 -8.39 -8.13
C TYR A 52 -6.65 -7.15 -7.90
N LEU A 53 -6.18 -6.15 -7.14
CA LEU A 53 -6.88 -4.89 -6.98
C LEU A 53 -6.59 -4.00 -8.19
N LYS A 54 -7.61 -3.78 -9.02
CA LYS A 54 -7.53 -2.77 -10.07
C LYS A 54 -7.36 -1.39 -9.42
N PRO A 55 -6.39 -0.56 -9.86
CA PRO A 55 -6.28 0.82 -9.40
C PRO A 55 -7.61 1.57 -9.52
N ASN A 56 -7.84 2.54 -8.66
CA ASN A 56 -9.06 3.35 -8.73
C ASN A 56 -9.11 4.15 -10.05
N ALA A 57 -10.28 4.67 -10.41
CA ALA A 57 -10.48 5.36 -11.69
C ALA A 57 -9.53 6.55 -11.90
N VAL A 58 -9.17 7.26 -10.83
CA VAL A 58 -8.24 8.39 -10.89
C VAL A 58 -6.83 7.91 -11.25
N THR A 59 -6.36 6.86 -10.57
CA THR A 59 -5.04 6.27 -10.85
C THR A 59 -4.98 5.67 -12.26
N LEU A 60 -6.03 4.97 -12.71
CA LEU A 60 -6.10 4.44 -14.07
C LEU A 60 -6.01 5.55 -15.13
N ARG A 61 -6.68 6.68 -14.90
CA ARG A 61 -6.61 7.84 -15.79
C ARG A 61 -5.20 8.42 -15.82
N ALA A 62 -4.58 8.63 -14.66
CA ALA A 62 -3.22 9.14 -14.58
C ALA A 62 -2.22 8.24 -15.34
N MET A 63 -2.37 6.92 -15.25
CA MET A 63 -1.55 5.98 -16.03
C MET A 63 -1.79 6.10 -17.53
N ALA A 64 -3.05 6.23 -17.96
CA ALA A 64 -3.40 6.43 -19.37
C ALA A 64 -2.90 7.78 -19.92
N ASP A 65 -2.89 8.84 -19.11
CA ASP A 65 -2.37 10.15 -19.48
C ASP A 65 -0.84 10.07 -19.71
N VAL A 66 -0.11 9.34 -18.86
CA VAL A 66 1.33 9.03 -19.07
C VAL A 66 1.57 8.27 -20.37
N GLU A 67 0.79 7.22 -20.64
CA GLU A 67 0.93 6.39 -21.86
C GLU A 67 0.66 7.18 -23.15
N LYS A 68 -0.24 8.16 -23.10
CA LYS A 68 -0.56 9.06 -24.23
C LYS A 68 0.45 10.19 -24.41
N GLY A 69 1.34 10.40 -23.43
CA GLY A 69 2.22 11.56 -23.39
C GLY A 69 1.50 12.85 -22.98
N ASP A 70 0.27 12.77 -22.46
CA ASP A 70 -0.50 13.88 -21.89
C ASP A 70 -0.03 14.19 -20.47
N VAL A 71 1.28 14.36 -20.31
CA VAL A 71 1.94 14.64 -19.03
C VAL A 71 2.93 15.77 -19.16
N GLU A 72 3.02 16.56 -18.11
CA GLU A 72 4.02 17.62 -18.03
C GLU A 72 5.35 17.04 -17.57
N ILE A 73 6.36 17.05 -18.44
CA ILE A 73 7.71 16.64 -18.10
C ILE A 73 8.44 17.80 -17.43
N ILE A 74 9.01 17.55 -16.26
CA ILE A 74 9.86 18.48 -15.54
C ILE A 74 11.31 18.01 -15.71
N GLU A 75 12.05 18.65 -16.60
CA GLU A 75 13.50 18.45 -16.72
C GLU A 75 14.20 19.14 -15.55
N SER A 76 14.51 18.39 -14.50
CA SER A 76 15.23 18.90 -13.33
C SER A 76 16.57 18.20 -13.16
N SER A 77 17.57 18.96 -12.70
CA SER A 77 18.79 18.38 -12.14
C SER A 77 18.45 17.52 -10.91
N PHE A 78 19.37 16.64 -10.52
CA PHE A 78 19.23 15.62 -9.46
C PHE A 78 18.93 16.18 -8.05
N ASP A 79 18.81 17.50 -7.87
CA ASP A 79 18.49 18.15 -6.60
C ASP A 79 16.97 18.24 -6.36
N ILE A 80 16.51 17.52 -5.34
CA ILE A 80 15.09 17.46 -4.91
C ILE A 80 14.53 18.86 -4.58
N ASN A 81 15.34 19.77 -4.03
CA ASN A 81 14.87 21.12 -3.70
C ASN A 81 14.55 21.92 -4.97
N ASN A 82 15.28 21.66 -6.05
CA ASN A 82 15.05 22.31 -7.33
C ASN A 82 13.80 21.76 -8.02
N VAL A 83 13.59 20.43 -7.96
CA VAL A 83 12.36 19.76 -8.45
C VAL A 83 11.12 20.40 -7.83
N MET A 84 11.08 20.54 -6.50
CA MET A 84 9.91 21.06 -5.79
C MET A 84 9.64 22.54 -6.13
N LYS A 85 10.69 23.35 -6.36
CA LYS A 85 10.54 24.73 -6.81
C LYS A 85 9.93 24.83 -8.21
N GLU A 86 10.37 23.98 -9.14
CA GLU A 86 9.83 23.97 -10.51
C GLU A 86 8.37 23.49 -10.54
N ILE A 87 7.99 22.49 -9.74
CA ILE A 87 6.59 22.06 -9.58
C ILE A 87 5.72 23.23 -9.09
N LEU A 88 6.14 23.92 -8.03
CA LEU A 88 5.39 25.05 -7.46
C LEU A 88 5.32 26.26 -8.40
N LYS A 89 6.34 26.46 -9.24
CA LYS A 89 6.35 27.55 -10.22
C LYS A 89 5.35 27.28 -11.34
N LYS A 90 5.32 26.06 -11.87
CA LYS A 90 4.38 25.66 -12.93
C LYS A 90 2.94 25.59 -12.45
N SER A 91 2.69 25.11 -11.22
CA SER A 91 1.33 25.06 -10.65
C SER A 91 0.68 26.42 -10.39
N ASN A 92 1.48 27.49 -10.32
CA ASN A 92 1.01 28.86 -10.10
C ASN A 92 0.93 29.68 -11.41
N GLN A 93 1.20 29.06 -12.57
CA GLN A 93 1.13 29.71 -13.89
C GLN A 93 -0.14 29.35 -14.70
N GLU A 94 -1.02 28.51 -14.15
CA GLU A 94 -2.42 28.33 -14.58
C GLU A 94 -3.38 29.08 -13.65
#